data_AF-A0A919JT83-F1
#
_entry.id   AF-A0A919JT83-F1
#
_cell.length_a   1.000
_cell.length_b   1.000
_cell.length_c   1.000
_cell.angle_alpha   90.00
_cell.angle_beta   90.00
_cell.angle_gamma   90.00
#
_symmetry.space_group_name_H-M   'P 1'
#
loop_
_entity.id
_entity.type
_entity.pdbx_description
1 polymer ?
#
loop_
_entity_poly.entity_id
_entity_poly.type
_entity_poly.pdbx_seq_one_letter_code
_entity_poly.pdbx_strand_id
1 'polypeptide(L)'
;MSTTHGPAASASAAPTPVPSATPPQAKSSATTTSTAVPAAPPPTTSAPAPTPWWTSGPLLAAVVSAAVAIWLAARTARRSEREKERARQRDLFTAAYQAYADYRELPYAIRRRRHDEAAAERVRLSEVLREIQSRLAYYQTWTAAESETVGAVYRTLVEQARKVVGGGMHEAWKAPPITDDSAMNIPTTVIDLSSLEEREKAYVTAFHQHLQALAPWWRRRASWWGSKSNMISPPQSSETNPARKAQAKPQPDETSSDPGAT
;
A
#
# COMPACT_ATOMS: atom_id res chain seq x y z
N MET A 1 -11.53 -44.58 -48.76
CA MET A 1 -12.36 -43.36 -48.67
C MET A 1 -11.58 -42.34 -47.88
N SER A 2 -11.02 -41.37 -48.59
CA SER A 2 -10.09 -40.36 -48.10
C SER A 2 -10.84 -39.11 -47.69
N THR A 3 -10.50 -38.49 -46.55
CA THR A 3 -10.96 -37.13 -46.23
C THR A 3 -9.84 -36.37 -45.52
N THR A 4 -9.01 -35.75 -46.36
CA THR A 4 -8.47 -34.39 -46.37
C THR A 4 -8.35 -33.59 -45.05
N HIS A 5 -7.11 -33.14 -44.80
CA HIS A 5 -6.67 -32.09 -43.88
C HIS A 5 -7.19 -30.68 -44.22
N GLY A 6 -7.32 -29.83 -43.20
CA GLY A 6 -7.33 -28.37 -43.35
C GLY A 6 -6.91 -27.65 -42.06
N PRO A 7 -5.78 -26.93 -42.02
CA PRO A 7 -5.39 -26.09 -40.88
C PRO A 7 -5.99 -24.68 -40.99
N ALA A 8 -6.65 -24.22 -39.93
CA ALA A 8 -7.14 -22.84 -39.83
C ALA A 8 -6.04 -21.91 -39.33
N ALA A 9 -5.86 -20.82 -40.07
CA ALA A 9 -4.76 -19.89 -40.01
C ALA A 9 -4.79 -18.93 -38.82
N SER A 10 -3.58 -18.56 -38.42
CA SER A 10 -3.18 -17.42 -37.60
C SER A 10 -3.94 -16.12 -37.91
N ALA A 11 -4.48 -15.48 -36.87
CA ALA A 11 -4.79 -14.05 -36.88
C ALA A 11 -3.77 -13.32 -36.00
N SER A 12 -2.77 -12.75 -36.66
CA SER A 12 -1.76 -11.85 -36.08
C SER A 12 -2.42 -10.50 -35.79
N ALA A 13 -2.61 -10.17 -34.52
CA ALA A 13 -3.12 -8.86 -34.11
C ALA A 13 -1.99 -7.81 -34.22
N ALA A 14 -2.26 -6.77 -35.00
CA ALA A 14 -1.36 -5.67 -35.29
C ALA A 14 -1.04 -4.82 -34.03
N PRO A 15 0.20 -4.31 -33.88
CA PRO A 15 0.54 -3.36 -32.83
C PRO A 15 0.00 -1.95 -33.16
N THR A 16 -0.62 -1.33 -32.17
CA THR A 16 -1.09 0.06 -32.19
C THR A 16 0.10 1.01 -32.22
N PRO A 17 0.14 2.04 -33.09
CA PRO A 17 1.21 3.02 -33.09
C PRO A 17 1.10 3.97 -31.88
N VAL A 18 2.25 4.16 -31.21
CA VAL A 18 2.46 5.08 -30.09
C VAL A 18 2.52 6.53 -30.63
N PRO A 19 1.84 7.52 -30.04
CA PRO A 19 1.97 8.91 -30.45
C PRO A 19 3.31 9.50 -29.96
N SER A 20 4.13 9.94 -30.92
CA SER A 20 5.34 10.73 -30.70
C SER A 20 4.99 12.08 -30.07
N ALA A 21 5.50 12.33 -28.87
CA ALA A 21 5.41 13.63 -28.21
C ALA A 21 6.42 14.62 -28.80
N THR A 22 5.90 15.68 -29.41
CA THR A 22 6.59 16.85 -29.92
C THR A 22 7.29 17.64 -28.80
N PRO A 23 8.57 18.05 -28.95
CA PRO A 23 9.20 18.99 -28.01
C PRO A 23 8.73 20.44 -28.26
N PRO A 24 8.65 21.29 -27.22
CA PRO A 24 8.21 22.67 -27.38
C PRO A 24 9.26 23.53 -28.11
N GLN A 25 8.79 24.20 -29.17
CA GLN A 25 9.49 25.26 -29.89
C GLN A 25 9.87 26.42 -28.96
N ALA A 26 11.15 26.78 -28.98
CA ALA A 26 11.65 28.06 -28.49
C ALA A 26 11.10 29.19 -29.37
N LYS A 27 10.36 30.12 -28.75
CA LYS A 27 9.94 31.37 -29.40
C LYS A 27 11.05 32.41 -29.24
N SER A 28 11.81 32.60 -30.31
CA SER A 28 12.60 33.81 -30.55
C SER A 28 11.71 34.89 -31.18
N SER A 29 12.02 36.15 -30.84
CA SER A 29 11.81 37.40 -31.60
C SER A 29 10.95 38.44 -30.89
N ALA A 30 11.55 39.57 -30.53
CA ALA A 30 11.22 40.86 -31.13
C ALA A 30 12.31 41.89 -30.83
N THR A 31 13.04 42.27 -31.88
CA THR A 31 13.88 43.47 -31.95
C THR A 31 12.96 44.65 -32.30
N THR A 32 12.89 45.66 -31.45
CA THR A 32 12.26 46.95 -31.78
C THR A 32 13.31 48.04 -31.87
N THR A 33 13.60 48.44 -33.10
CA THR A 33 14.34 49.66 -33.47
C THR A 33 13.46 50.88 -33.17
N SER A 34 13.97 51.84 -32.39
CA SER A 34 13.31 53.12 -32.14
C SER A 34 14.20 54.27 -32.63
N THR A 35 13.59 55.13 -33.46
CA THR A 35 14.15 56.27 -34.17
C THR A 35 14.44 57.43 -33.22
N ALA A 36 15.64 58.03 -33.34
CA ALA A 36 16.05 59.22 -32.59
C ALA A 36 15.57 60.53 -33.24
N VAL A 37 15.15 61.48 -32.41
CA VAL A 37 14.87 62.90 -32.73
C VAL A 37 15.74 63.76 -31.81
N PRO A 38 16.39 64.84 -32.29
CA PRO A 38 17.23 65.70 -31.44
C PRO A 38 16.42 66.89 -30.89
N ALA A 39 16.51 67.18 -29.59
CA ALA A 39 16.05 68.44 -29.02
C ALA A 39 16.79 68.84 -27.72
N ALA A 40 17.45 70.01 -27.82
CA ALA A 40 17.83 71.04 -26.84
C ALA A 40 18.21 70.71 -25.37
N PRO A 41 19.31 71.32 -24.82
CA PRO A 41 19.70 71.23 -23.40
C PRO A 41 19.04 72.32 -22.53
N PRO A 42 18.60 72.01 -21.29
CA PRO A 42 19.14 72.69 -20.09
C PRO A 42 18.96 71.84 -18.78
N PRO A 43 19.11 72.41 -17.57
CA PRO A 43 20.27 73.04 -16.92
C PRO A 43 20.95 72.10 -15.88
N THR A 44 22.19 72.43 -15.51
CA THR A 44 23.02 71.70 -14.54
C THR A 44 22.42 71.73 -13.12
N THR A 45 21.78 70.62 -12.73
CA THR A 45 21.45 70.31 -11.33
C THR A 45 22.60 69.49 -10.74
N SER A 46 23.20 69.98 -9.65
CA SER A 46 24.27 69.30 -8.93
C SER A 46 23.79 67.96 -8.38
N ALA A 47 24.41 66.86 -8.83
CA ALA A 47 24.10 65.50 -8.42
C ALA A 47 24.52 65.25 -6.95
N PRO A 48 23.64 64.74 -6.07
CA PRO A 48 24.06 64.20 -4.80
C PRO A 48 24.93 62.96 -5.04
N ALA A 49 26.00 62.81 -4.25
CA ALA A 49 26.94 61.70 -4.33
C ALA A 49 26.19 60.35 -4.29
N PRO A 50 26.60 59.34 -5.09
CA PRO A 50 25.97 58.03 -5.09
C PRO A 50 26.17 57.40 -3.70
N THR A 51 25.12 57.41 -2.88
CA THR A 51 25.07 56.53 -1.72
C THR A 51 25.13 55.11 -2.25
N PRO A 52 26.09 54.29 -1.81
CA PRO A 52 26.28 52.98 -2.38
C PRO A 52 25.02 52.14 -2.15
N TRP A 53 24.55 51.48 -3.20
CA TRP A 53 23.34 50.66 -3.24
C TRP A 53 23.26 49.56 -2.15
N TRP A 54 24.35 49.31 -1.41
CA TRP A 54 24.41 48.42 -0.26
C TRP A 54 23.93 49.03 1.08
N THR A 55 23.63 50.33 1.18
CA THR A 55 23.08 50.95 2.41
C THR A 55 21.55 50.90 2.52
N SER A 56 20.85 50.42 1.48
CA SER A 56 19.39 50.29 1.48
C SER A 56 18.96 49.00 2.18
N GLY A 57 18.78 49.07 3.51
CA GLY A 57 18.28 47.95 4.33
C GLY A 57 17.11 47.14 3.74
N PRO A 58 16.15 47.73 3.00
CA PRO A 58 15.06 46.98 2.37
C PRO A 58 15.49 46.02 1.25
N LEU A 59 16.48 46.40 0.42
CA LEU A 59 16.92 45.56 -0.70
C LEU A 59 17.65 44.31 -0.21
N LEU A 60 18.47 44.46 0.83
CA LEU A 60 19.19 43.33 1.42
C LEU A 60 18.23 42.37 2.14
N ALA A 61 17.22 42.91 2.84
CA ALA A 61 16.16 42.10 3.43
C ALA A 61 15.34 41.33 2.37
N ALA A 62 15.01 41.94 1.23
CA ALA A 62 14.30 41.30 0.13
C ALA A 62 15.09 40.14 -0.50
N VAL A 63 16.40 40.31 -0.71
CA VAL A 63 17.26 39.25 -1.26
C VAL A 63 17.40 38.08 -0.29
N VAL A 64 17.61 38.35 1.00
CA VAL A 64 17.73 37.30 2.02
C VAL A 64 16.42 36.53 2.17
N SER A 65 15.29 37.23 2.23
CA SER A 65 13.97 36.58 2.33
C SER A 65 13.65 35.73 1.09
N ALA A 66 13.96 36.21 -0.11
CA ALA A 66 13.82 35.41 -1.33
C ALA A 66 14.70 34.14 -1.31
N ALA A 67 15.97 34.26 -0.86
CA ALA A 67 16.87 33.12 -0.74
C ALA A 67 16.38 32.08 0.29
N VAL A 68 15.89 32.54 1.44
CA VAL A 68 15.30 31.66 2.48
C VAL A 68 14.04 30.97 1.96
N ALA A 69 13.17 31.68 1.24
CA ALA A 69 11.96 31.11 0.66
C ALA A 69 12.28 30.03 -0.38
N ILE A 70 13.24 30.28 -1.28
CA ILE A 70 13.71 29.29 -2.26
C ILE A 70 14.29 28.06 -1.55
N TRP A 71 15.10 28.26 -0.51
CA TRP A 71 15.68 27.16 0.26
C TRP A 71 14.63 26.32 0.97
N LEU A 72 13.63 26.96 1.60
CA LEU A 72 12.50 26.26 2.24
C LEU A 72 11.69 25.46 1.22
N ALA A 73 11.35 26.07 0.08
CA ALA A 73 10.61 25.42 -1.01
C ALA A 73 11.37 24.22 -1.60
N ALA A 74 12.67 24.37 -1.86
CA ALA A 74 13.51 23.27 -2.32
C ALA A 74 13.59 22.14 -1.28
N ARG A 75 13.64 22.49 0.02
CA ARG A 75 13.68 21.52 1.11
C ARG A 75 12.34 20.79 1.29
N THR A 76 11.21 21.46 1.14
CA THR A 76 9.87 20.83 1.21
C THR A 76 9.60 19.96 -0.02
N ALA A 77 9.99 20.40 -1.22
CA ALA A 77 9.88 19.62 -2.45
C ALA A 77 10.63 18.27 -2.33
N ARG A 78 11.90 18.30 -1.91
CA ARG A 78 12.71 17.09 -1.68
C ARG A 78 12.14 16.16 -0.60
N ARG A 79 11.41 16.71 0.39
CA ARG A 79 10.71 15.90 1.40
C ARG A 79 9.49 15.21 0.80
N SER A 80 8.71 15.94 0.01
CA SER A 80 7.51 15.41 -0.64
C SER A 80 7.82 14.25 -1.58
N GLU A 81 8.89 14.32 -2.36
CA GLU A 81 9.32 13.24 -3.26
C GLU A 81 9.65 11.94 -2.50
N ARG A 82 10.38 12.05 -1.37
CA ARG A 82 10.72 10.89 -0.55
C ARG A 82 9.50 10.28 0.14
N GLU A 83 8.54 11.10 0.53
CA GLU A 83 7.29 10.63 1.12
C GLU A 83 6.42 9.92 0.08
N LYS A 84 6.36 10.45 -1.15
CA LYS A 84 5.68 9.80 -2.27
C LYS A 84 6.29 8.45 -2.61
N GLU A 85 7.62 8.36 -2.66
CA GLU A 85 8.31 7.11 -2.95
C GLU A 85 8.07 6.06 -1.84
N ARG A 86 8.11 6.48 -0.57
CA ARG A 86 7.76 5.59 0.55
C ARG A 86 6.31 5.15 0.51
N ALA A 87 5.38 6.03 0.13
CA ALA A 87 3.98 5.68 -0.04
C ALA A 87 3.80 4.65 -1.16
N ARG A 88 4.44 4.87 -2.33
CA ARG A 88 4.45 3.92 -3.45
C ARG A 88 4.93 2.54 -3.04
N GLN A 89 6.07 2.47 -2.34
CA GLN A 89 6.60 1.19 -1.85
C GLN A 89 5.69 0.55 -0.82
N ARG A 90 5.11 1.33 0.10
CA ARG A 90 4.16 0.81 1.09
C ARG A 90 2.96 0.18 0.40
N ASP A 91 2.41 0.85 -0.59
CA ASP A 91 1.23 0.39 -1.31
C ASP A 91 1.57 -0.88 -2.13
N LEU A 92 2.75 -0.93 -2.77
CA LEU A 92 3.25 -2.13 -3.45
C LEU A 92 3.36 -3.33 -2.51
N PHE A 93 4.03 -3.18 -1.36
CA PHE A 93 4.20 -4.27 -0.40
C PHE A 93 2.86 -4.71 0.23
N THR A 94 1.97 -3.77 0.50
CA THR A 94 0.63 -4.10 1.00
C THR A 94 -0.17 -4.88 -0.03
N ALA A 95 -0.10 -4.49 -1.32
CA ALA A 95 -0.78 -5.19 -2.41
C ALA A 95 -0.19 -6.58 -2.66
N ALA A 96 1.12 -6.76 -2.47
CA ALA A 96 1.78 -8.07 -2.49
C ALA A 96 1.24 -8.98 -1.37
N TYR A 97 1.15 -8.48 -0.14
CA TYR A 97 0.55 -9.22 0.96
C TYR A 97 -0.92 -9.58 0.69
N GLN A 98 -1.67 -8.67 0.09
CA GLN A 98 -3.06 -8.93 -0.30
C GLN A 98 -3.17 -10.08 -1.31
N ALA A 99 -2.30 -10.14 -2.33
CA ALA A 99 -2.30 -11.26 -3.28
C ALA A 99 -2.00 -12.61 -2.61
N TYR A 100 -1.10 -12.62 -1.61
CA TYR A 100 -0.86 -13.79 -0.77
C TYR A 100 -2.10 -14.16 0.07
N ALA A 101 -2.76 -13.18 0.68
CA ALA A 101 -3.97 -13.41 1.47
C ALA A 101 -5.09 -13.99 0.59
N ASP A 102 -5.31 -13.44 -0.61
CA ASP A 102 -6.28 -13.95 -1.57
C ASP A 102 -6.01 -15.43 -1.92
N TYR A 103 -4.73 -15.80 -2.10
CA TYR A 103 -4.32 -17.18 -2.34
C TYR A 103 -4.67 -18.09 -1.16
N ARG A 104 -4.45 -17.63 0.08
CA ARG A 104 -4.72 -18.40 1.31
C ARG A 104 -6.21 -18.74 1.49
N GLU A 105 -7.11 -17.93 0.92
CA GLU A 105 -8.55 -18.11 1.05
C GLU A 105 -9.12 -19.19 0.09
N LEU A 106 -8.36 -19.59 -0.93
CA LEU A 106 -8.84 -20.52 -1.96
C LEU A 106 -9.27 -21.90 -1.44
N PRO A 107 -8.59 -22.56 -0.48
CA PRO A 107 -9.09 -23.81 0.11
C PRO A 107 -10.50 -23.68 0.67
N TYR A 108 -10.81 -22.54 1.30
CA TYR A 108 -12.13 -22.26 1.85
C TYR A 108 -13.15 -21.96 0.74
N ALA A 109 -12.75 -21.20 -0.29
CA ALA A 109 -13.61 -20.96 -1.46
C ALA A 109 -13.96 -22.27 -2.18
N ILE A 110 -13.01 -23.20 -2.29
CA ILE A 110 -13.23 -24.54 -2.86
C ILE A 110 -14.19 -25.36 -1.98
N ARG A 111 -14.08 -25.28 -0.65
CA ARG A 111 -15.02 -25.96 0.26
C ARG A 111 -16.45 -25.44 0.15
N ARG A 112 -16.60 -24.12 -0.03
CA ARG A 112 -17.89 -23.43 -0.18
C ARG A 112 -18.39 -23.36 -1.63
N ARG A 113 -17.81 -24.17 -2.54
CA ARG A 113 -18.28 -24.23 -3.92
C ARG A 113 -19.73 -24.69 -3.99
N ARG A 114 -20.47 -24.17 -4.97
CA ARG A 114 -21.84 -24.58 -5.26
C ARG A 114 -21.90 -26.05 -5.69
N HIS A 115 -22.83 -26.81 -5.11
CA HIS A 115 -22.93 -28.26 -5.32
C HIS A 115 -23.78 -28.63 -6.54
N ASP A 116 -24.73 -27.77 -6.88
CA ASP A 116 -25.64 -27.85 -8.04
C ASP A 116 -24.93 -27.53 -9.37
N GLU A 117 -23.90 -26.67 -9.36
CA GLU A 117 -23.17 -26.23 -10.56
C GLU A 117 -21.69 -26.62 -10.57
N ALA A 118 -21.36 -27.86 -10.24
CA ALA A 118 -19.97 -28.29 -10.01
C ALA A 118 -19.00 -28.03 -11.19
N ALA A 119 -19.46 -28.14 -12.45
CA ALA A 119 -18.62 -27.87 -13.62
C ALA A 119 -18.31 -26.37 -13.78
N ALA A 120 -19.31 -25.51 -13.64
CA ALA A 120 -19.14 -24.06 -13.73
C ALA A 120 -18.25 -23.53 -12.59
N GLU A 121 -18.41 -24.06 -11.38
CA GLU A 121 -17.58 -23.68 -10.23
C GLU A 121 -16.10 -24.04 -10.43
N ARG A 122 -15.79 -25.20 -11.04
CA ARG A 122 -14.39 -25.56 -11.36
C ARG A 122 -13.76 -24.56 -12.31
N VAL A 123 -14.47 -24.13 -13.34
CA VAL A 123 -13.97 -23.10 -14.27
C VAL A 123 -13.76 -21.78 -13.54
N ARG A 124 -14.77 -21.31 -12.79
CA ARG A 124 -14.70 -20.06 -12.02
C ARG A 124 -13.51 -20.03 -11.06
N LEU A 125 -13.35 -21.09 -10.25
CA LEU A 125 -12.26 -21.18 -9.28
C LEU A 125 -10.88 -21.31 -9.94
N SER A 126 -10.80 -21.98 -11.09
CA SER A 126 -9.54 -22.10 -11.85
C SER A 126 -9.11 -20.74 -12.43
N GLU A 127 -10.05 -19.94 -12.91
CA GLU A 127 -9.77 -18.58 -13.39
C GLU A 127 -9.32 -17.65 -12.26
N VAL A 128 -10.00 -17.70 -11.11
CA VAL A 128 -9.58 -16.95 -9.91
C VAL A 128 -8.17 -17.37 -9.47
N LEU A 129 -7.88 -18.67 -9.44
CA LEU A 129 -6.56 -19.18 -9.10
C LEU A 129 -5.50 -18.67 -10.09
N ARG A 130 -5.78 -18.68 -11.40
CA ARG A 130 -4.87 -18.19 -12.44
C ARG A 130 -4.54 -16.71 -12.25
N GLU A 131 -5.55 -15.89 -11.99
CA GLU A 131 -5.37 -14.46 -11.73
C GLU A 131 -4.51 -14.21 -10.48
N ILE A 132 -4.80 -14.92 -9.38
CA ILE A 132 -4.00 -14.82 -8.15
C ILE A 132 -2.55 -15.26 -8.40
N GLN A 133 -2.32 -16.35 -9.12
CA GLN A 133 -0.97 -16.82 -9.46
C GLN A 133 -0.19 -15.80 -10.29
N SER A 134 -0.86 -15.14 -11.26
CA SER A 134 -0.28 -14.04 -12.04
C SER A 134 0.14 -12.87 -11.14
N ARG A 135 -0.75 -12.42 -10.24
CA ARG A 135 -0.45 -11.37 -9.26
C ARG A 135 0.70 -11.74 -8.32
N LEU A 136 0.73 -12.97 -7.82
CA LEU A 136 1.84 -13.45 -6.99
C LEU A 136 3.18 -13.36 -7.73
N ALA A 137 3.24 -13.81 -8.99
CA ALA A 137 4.45 -13.74 -9.81
C ALA A 137 4.86 -12.30 -10.11
N TYR A 138 3.90 -11.43 -10.44
CA TYR A 138 4.12 -10.00 -10.60
C TYR A 138 4.78 -9.39 -9.36
N TYR A 139 4.19 -9.60 -8.17
CA TYR A 139 4.73 -9.02 -6.94
C TYR A 139 6.04 -9.67 -6.50
N GLN A 140 6.33 -10.94 -6.83
CA GLN A 140 7.65 -11.53 -6.58
C GLN A 140 8.75 -10.75 -7.30
N THR A 141 8.53 -10.38 -8.57
CA THR A 141 9.50 -9.59 -9.34
C THR A 141 9.63 -8.17 -8.80
N TRP A 142 8.51 -7.48 -8.57
CA TRP A 142 8.54 -6.08 -8.16
C TRP A 142 9.04 -5.87 -6.73
N THR A 143 8.67 -6.73 -5.79
CA THR A 143 9.17 -6.61 -4.42
C THR A 143 10.68 -6.85 -4.34
N ALA A 144 11.22 -7.76 -5.15
CA ALA A 144 12.67 -7.97 -5.28
C ALA A 144 13.39 -6.78 -5.92
N ALA A 145 12.76 -6.12 -6.90
CA ALA A 145 13.32 -4.92 -7.54
C ALA A 145 13.39 -3.71 -6.57
N GLU A 146 12.41 -3.57 -5.67
CA GLU A 146 12.37 -2.46 -4.70
C GLU A 146 13.22 -2.72 -3.44
N SER A 147 13.35 -3.98 -3.01
CA SER A 147 14.10 -4.37 -1.83
C SER A 147 14.47 -5.85 -1.86
N GLU A 148 15.76 -6.14 -1.96
CA GLU A 148 16.27 -7.53 -1.99
C GLU A 148 15.81 -8.31 -0.75
N THR A 149 15.91 -7.72 0.44
CA THR A 149 15.49 -8.35 1.70
C THR A 149 14.00 -8.64 1.73
N VAL A 150 13.14 -7.66 1.39
CA VAL A 150 11.68 -7.87 1.42
C VAL A 150 11.26 -8.86 0.33
N GLY A 151 11.83 -8.75 -0.87
CA GLY A 151 11.57 -9.68 -1.97
C GLY A 151 11.96 -11.12 -1.64
N ALA A 152 13.11 -11.33 -0.98
CA ALA A 152 13.53 -12.67 -0.54
C ALA A 152 12.55 -13.26 0.48
N VAL A 153 12.13 -12.49 1.49
CA VAL A 153 11.15 -12.93 2.49
C VAL A 153 9.78 -13.20 1.85
N TYR A 154 9.33 -12.35 0.94
CA TYR A 154 8.07 -12.55 0.21
C TYR A 154 8.10 -13.81 -0.64
N ARG A 155 9.20 -14.06 -1.36
CA ARG A 155 9.37 -15.29 -2.15
C ARG A 155 9.26 -16.53 -1.26
N THR A 156 9.95 -16.56 -0.13
CA THR A 156 9.86 -17.68 0.83
C THR A 156 8.45 -17.84 1.39
N LEU A 157 7.75 -16.74 1.70
CA LEU A 157 6.34 -16.78 2.13
C LEU A 157 5.47 -17.45 1.05
N VAL A 158 5.56 -17.01 -0.21
CA VAL A 158 4.78 -17.56 -1.33
C VAL A 158 5.13 -19.02 -1.59
N GLU A 159 6.40 -19.41 -1.52
CA GLU A 159 6.84 -20.80 -1.67
C GLU A 159 6.23 -21.71 -0.60
N GLN A 160 6.24 -21.27 0.66
CA GLN A 160 5.62 -22.02 1.76
C GLN A 160 4.10 -22.04 1.62
N ALA A 161 3.48 -20.93 1.22
CA ALA A 161 2.05 -20.85 0.95
C ALA A 161 1.62 -21.86 -0.11
N ARG A 162 2.36 -21.98 -1.22
CA ARG A 162 2.06 -22.96 -2.28
C ARG A 162 2.07 -24.40 -1.78
N LYS A 163 2.95 -24.73 -0.83
CA LYS A 163 2.98 -26.06 -0.20
C LYS A 163 1.78 -26.28 0.71
N VAL A 164 1.55 -25.37 1.66
CA VAL A 164 0.54 -25.52 2.71
C VAL A 164 -0.87 -25.30 2.14
N VAL A 165 -1.11 -24.14 1.54
CA VAL A 165 -2.40 -23.78 0.95
C VAL A 165 -2.71 -24.69 -0.24
N GLY A 166 -1.73 -25.00 -1.09
CA GLY A 166 -1.93 -25.93 -2.21
C GLY A 166 -2.36 -27.33 -1.73
N GLY A 167 -1.77 -27.83 -0.64
CA GLY A 167 -2.23 -29.05 0.04
C GLY A 167 -3.67 -28.91 0.54
N GLY A 168 -4.02 -27.80 1.19
CA GLY A 168 -5.39 -27.51 1.62
C GLY A 168 -6.40 -27.45 0.47
N MET A 169 -6.03 -26.87 -0.68
CA MET A 169 -6.88 -26.86 -1.88
C MET A 169 -7.13 -28.27 -2.40
N HIS A 170 -6.10 -29.13 -2.42
CA HIS A 170 -6.22 -30.52 -2.85
C HIS A 170 -7.20 -31.30 -1.98
N GLU A 171 -7.07 -31.20 -0.66
CA GLU A 171 -7.99 -31.86 0.28
C GLU A 171 -9.40 -31.26 0.20
N ALA A 172 -9.54 -29.95 -0.02
CA ALA A 172 -10.83 -29.30 -0.21
C ALA A 172 -11.57 -29.79 -1.47
N TRP A 173 -10.84 -30.11 -2.56
CA TRP A 173 -11.43 -30.66 -3.78
C TRP A 173 -11.89 -32.11 -3.63
N LYS A 174 -11.19 -32.91 -2.83
CA LYS A 174 -11.59 -34.30 -2.52
C LYS A 174 -12.83 -34.38 -1.63
N ALA A 175 -12.96 -33.46 -0.68
CA ALA A 175 -14.11 -33.41 0.20
C ALA A 175 -15.39 -32.99 -0.56
N PRO A 176 -16.59 -33.47 -0.17
CA PRO A 176 -17.84 -32.98 -0.75
C PRO A 176 -18.03 -31.47 -0.51
N PRO A 177 -18.74 -30.76 -1.41
CA PRO A 177 -19.12 -29.37 -1.17
C PRO A 177 -19.98 -29.24 0.08
N ILE A 178 -19.91 -28.09 0.74
CA ILE A 178 -20.81 -27.77 1.86
C ILE A 178 -22.23 -27.52 1.33
N THR A 179 -23.21 -28.21 1.90
CA THR A 179 -24.64 -28.08 1.55
C THR A 179 -25.51 -27.60 2.70
N ASP A 180 -24.94 -27.44 3.89
CA ASP A 180 -25.65 -27.01 5.11
C ASP A 180 -24.96 -25.79 5.72
N ASP A 181 -25.76 -24.85 6.21
CA ASP A 181 -25.30 -23.60 6.79
C ASP A 181 -24.45 -23.83 8.05
N SER A 182 -24.76 -24.89 8.82
CA SER A 182 -23.99 -25.24 10.02
C SER A 182 -22.52 -25.58 9.69
N ALA A 183 -22.26 -26.07 8.48
CA ALA A 183 -20.93 -26.44 8.00
C ALA A 183 -20.18 -25.27 7.34
N MET A 184 -20.77 -24.07 7.26
CA MET A 184 -20.12 -22.88 6.67
C MET A 184 -18.96 -22.37 7.52
N ASN A 185 -18.96 -22.65 8.84
CA ASN A 185 -17.82 -22.39 9.70
C ASN A 185 -16.82 -23.56 9.59
N ILE A 186 -15.74 -23.34 8.85
CA ILE A 186 -14.72 -24.38 8.59
C ILE A 186 -13.65 -24.27 9.67
N PRO A 187 -13.50 -25.26 10.57
CA PRO A 187 -12.52 -25.19 11.63
C PRO A 187 -11.09 -25.42 11.12
N THR A 188 -10.12 -24.94 11.88
CA THR A 188 -8.68 -25.10 11.60
C THR A 188 -8.23 -26.56 11.56
N THR A 189 -9.00 -27.47 12.15
CA THR A 189 -8.77 -28.93 12.06
C THR A 189 -8.97 -29.48 10.65
N VAL A 190 -9.74 -28.80 9.81
CA VAL A 190 -9.97 -29.18 8.41
C VAL A 190 -9.00 -28.48 7.46
N ILE A 191 -8.71 -27.20 7.71
CA ILE A 191 -7.75 -26.42 6.93
C ILE A 191 -6.81 -25.73 7.92
N ASP A 192 -5.63 -26.33 8.13
CA ASP A 192 -4.61 -25.77 9.00
C ASP A 192 -3.61 -24.91 8.22
N LEU A 193 -3.64 -23.61 8.49
CA LEU A 193 -2.73 -22.62 7.92
C LEU A 193 -1.77 -22.03 8.97
N SER A 194 -1.80 -22.51 10.22
CA SER A 194 -0.99 -21.97 11.32
C SER A 194 0.51 -21.98 11.04
N SER A 195 0.99 -22.95 10.26
CA SER A 195 2.40 -23.04 9.86
C SER A 195 2.89 -21.86 9.00
N LEU A 196 2.00 -21.00 8.49
CA LEU A 196 2.36 -19.81 7.74
C LEU A 196 2.59 -18.58 8.63
N GLU A 197 2.09 -18.57 9.88
CA GLU A 197 2.12 -17.38 10.74
C GLU A 197 3.53 -16.82 10.96
N GLU A 198 4.53 -17.68 11.14
CA GLU A 198 5.91 -17.25 11.32
C GLU A 198 6.43 -16.51 10.08
N ARG A 199 6.08 -16.99 8.88
CA ARG A 199 6.48 -16.40 7.61
C ARG A 199 5.74 -15.09 7.34
N GLU A 200 4.46 -15.02 7.69
CA GLU A 200 3.67 -13.79 7.63
C GLU A 200 4.28 -12.71 8.53
N LYS A 201 4.60 -13.05 9.79
CA LYS A 201 5.27 -12.15 10.73
C LYS A 201 6.63 -11.70 10.20
N ALA A 202 7.41 -12.61 9.62
CA ALA A 202 8.70 -12.27 9.01
C ALA A 202 8.54 -11.26 7.86
N TYR A 203 7.55 -11.44 6.99
CA TYR A 203 7.28 -10.52 5.89
C TYR A 203 6.89 -9.13 6.40
N VAL A 204 5.92 -9.04 7.31
CA VAL A 204 5.48 -7.76 7.89
C VAL A 204 6.62 -7.06 8.62
N THR A 205 7.47 -7.81 9.32
CA THR A 205 8.64 -7.28 10.01
C THR A 205 9.67 -6.70 9.04
N ALA A 206 10.03 -7.44 7.98
CA ALA A 206 10.96 -6.98 6.96
C ALA A 206 10.43 -5.73 6.22
N PHE A 207 9.14 -5.73 5.88
CA PHE A 207 8.42 -4.59 5.32
C PHE A 207 8.51 -3.34 6.21
N HIS A 208 8.20 -3.47 7.51
CA HIS A 208 8.30 -2.35 8.45
C HIS A 208 9.74 -1.84 8.61
N GLN A 209 10.71 -2.74 8.73
CA GLN A 209 12.13 -2.38 8.83
C GLN A 209 12.60 -1.61 7.59
N HIS A 210 12.23 -2.06 6.40
CA HIS A 210 12.54 -1.38 5.13
C HIS A 210 11.94 0.04 5.10
N LEU A 211 10.64 0.19 5.42
CA LEU A 211 10.00 1.51 5.43
C LEU A 211 10.53 2.46 6.52
N GLN A 212 11.00 1.92 7.65
CA GLN A 212 11.68 2.69 8.70
C GLN A 212 13.11 3.07 8.28
N ALA A 213 13.81 2.20 7.56
CA ALA A 213 15.12 2.49 7.00
C ALA A 213 15.08 3.63 5.96
N LEU A 214 13.93 3.83 5.31
CA LEU A 214 13.69 4.98 4.44
C LEU A 214 13.19 6.23 5.18
N ALA A 215 12.80 6.10 6.46
CA ALA A 215 12.30 7.23 7.22
C ALA A 215 13.42 8.25 7.53
N PRO A 216 13.12 9.55 7.56
CA PRO A 216 14.11 10.57 7.88
C PRO A 216 14.74 10.37 9.26
N TRP A 217 16.02 10.74 9.40
CA TRP A 217 16.77 10.59 10.66
C TRP A 217 16.10 11.29 11.85
N TRP A 218 15.34 12.38 11.63
CA TRP A 218 14.65 13.10 12.71
C TRP A 218 13.48 12.30 13.31
N ARG A 219 12.84 11.41 12.54
CA ARG A 219 11.83 10.48 13.09
C ARG A 219 12.47 9.34 13.91
N ARG A 220 13.74 9.01 13.65
CA ARG A 220 14.48 8.01 14.44
C ARG A 220 14.94 8.53 15.80
N ARG A 221 15.11 9.85 15.97
CA ARG A 221 15.46 10.47 17.28
C ARG A 221 14.24 10.81 18.14
N ALA A 222 13.05 10.94 17.56
CA ALA A 222 11.83 11.25 18.30
C ALA A 222 11.45 10.13 19.29
N SER A 223 11.81 8.87 19.01
CA SER A 223 11.62 7.76 19.96
C SER A 223 12.50 7.86 21.21
N TRP A 224 13.63 8.59 21.16
CA TRP A 224 14.52 8.79 22.31
C TRP A 224 14.00 9.87 23.28
N TRP A 225 13.25 10.86 22.79
CA TRP A 225 12.67 11.92 23.62
C TRP A 225 11.34 11.53 24.28
N GLY A 226 10.61 10.56 23.73
CA GLY A 226 9.32 10.10 24.27
C GLY A 226 9.40 9.21 25.52
N SER A 227 10.60 8.72 25.89
CA SER A 227 10.74 7.81 27.04
C SER A 227 10.86 8.54 28.39
N LYS A 228 11.11 9.87 28.41
CA LYS A 228 11.22 10.65 29.66
C LYS A 228 9.88 11.15 30.23
N SER A 229 8.78 11.05 29.49
CA SER A 229 7.47 11.54 29.96
C SER A 229 6.65 10.52 30.76
N ASN A 230 7.13 9.27 30.90
CA ASN A 230 6.44 8.23 31.67
C ASN A 230 6.86 8.14 33.16
N MET A 231 7.68 9.08 33.65
CA MET A 231 8.10 9.13 35.06
C MET A 231 7.21 10.01 35.96
N ILE A 232 6.11 10.56 35.43
CA ILE A 232 5.09 11.25 36.25
C ILE A 232 3.82 10.40 36.18
N SER A 233 3.85 9.25 36.84
CA SER A 233 2.61 8.59 37.27
C SER A 233 2.16 9.28 38.55
N PRO A 234 0.99 9.93 38.60
CA PRO A 234 0.39 10.32 39.87
C PRO A 234 0.11 9.04 40.70
N PRO A 235 0.20 9.10 42.04
CA PRO A 235 -0.15 7.96 42.87
C PRO A 235 -1.60 7.56 42.57
N GLN A 236 -1.81 6.29 42.23
CA GLN A 236 -3.14 5.72 42.07
C GLN A 236 -3.87 5.82 43.42
N SER A 237 -4.79 6.78 43.53
CA SER A 237 -5.81 6.78 44.55
C SER A 237 -6.72 5.58 44.30
N SER A 238 -6.63 4.60 45.19
CA SER A 238 -7.53 3.47 45.32
C SER A 238 -8.93 3.97 45.66
N GLU A 239 -9.70 4.36 44.64
CA GLU A 239 -11.12 4.66 44.80
C GLU A 239 -11.89 3.34 44.72
N THR A 240 -12.09 2.75 45.89
CA THR A 240 -13.05 1.66 46.13
C THR A 240 -14.43 2.11 45.65
N ASN A 241 -14.88 1.55 44.53
CA ASN A 241 -16.22 1.75 43.98
C ASN A 241 -17.22 0.80 44.70
N PRO A 242 -18.08 1.30 45.61
CA PRO A 242 -19.05 0.46 46.33
C PRO A 242 -20.26 0.04 45.47
N ALA A 243 -20.39 0.53 44.22
CA ALA A 243 -21.60 0.30 43.43
C ALA A 243 -21.66 -1.07 42.73
N ARG A 244 -20.61 -1.90 42.79
CA ARG A 244 -20.60 -3.23 42.15
C ARG A 244 -21.18 -4.37 43.01
N LYS A 245 -21.72 -4.07 44.20
CA LYS A 245 -22.28 -5.09 45.12
C LYS A 245 -23.79 -5.35 44.96
N ALA A 246 -24.49 -4.69 44.04
CA ALA A 246 -25.95 -4.79 43.93
C ALA A 246 -26.50 -5.60 42.74
N GLN A 247 -25.66 -6.20 41.89
CA GLN A 247 -26.11 -7.03 40.75
C GLN A 247 -25.64 -8.48 40.91
N ALA A 248 -26.13 -9.14 41.96
CA ALA A 248 -26.22 -10.58 42.04
C ALA A 248 -27.67 -10.92 42.40
N LYS A 249 -28.53 -10.94 41.38
CA LYS A 249 -29.89 -11.47 41.52
C LYS A 249 -29.85 -12.93 41.03
N PRO A 250 -30.21 -13.91 41.85
CA PRO A 250 -30.28 -15.30 41.43
C PRO A 250 -31.48 -15.48 40.50
N GLN A 251 -31.25 -16.06 39.33
CA GLN A 251 -32.33 -16.48 38.44
C GLN A 251 -32.84 -17.84 38.99
N PRO A 252 -34.14 -17.96 39.31
CA PRO A 252 -34.71 -19.20 39.83
C PRO A 252 -34.86 -20.26 38.74
N ASP A 253 -34.62 -21.50 39.17
CA ASP A 253 -34.91 -22.74 38.45
C ASP A 253 -36.39 -22.78 38.00
N GLU A 254 -36.62 -22.88 36.69
CA GLU A 254 -37.88 -23.39 36.15
C GLU A 254 -37.74 -24.89 35.88
N THR A 255 -38.12 -25.63 36.91
CA THR A 255 -38.87 -26.90 36.87
C THR A 255 -39.74 -27.02 35.61
N SER A 256 -39.58 -28.10 34.84
CA SER A 256 -40.41 -29.31 34.93
C SER A 256 -41.91 -29.10 34.62
N SER A 257 -42.34 -29.58 33.44
CA SER A 257 -43.69 -30.09 33.11
C SER A 257 -43.55 -30.79 31.74
N ASP A 258 -43.36 -32.11 31.62
CA ASP A 258 -44.29 -33.25 31.88
C ASP A 258 -45.34 -33.42 30.73
N PRO A 259 -45.94 -34.60 30.47
CA PRO A 259 -46.04 -35.22 29.15
C PRO A 259 -47.53 -35.38 28.71
N GLY A 260 -47.75 -35.90 27.50
CA GLY A 260 -49.07 -36.39 27.07
C GLY A 260 -49.08 -36.57 25.55
N ALA A 261 -49.05 -37.78 25.01
CA ALA A 261 -50.15 -38.75 24.93
C ALA A 261 -51.31 -38.27 24.04
N THR A 262 -51.25 -38.64 22.76
CA THR A 262 -52.31 -39.34 22.00
C THR A 262 -51.68 -40.01 20.80
#